data_AF-A0A495IU04-F1
#
_entry.id   AF-A0A495IU04-F1
#
_cell.length_a   1.000
_cell.length_b   1.000
_cell.length_c   1.000
_cell.angle_alpha   90.00
_cell.angle_beta   90.00
_cell.angle_gamma   90.00
#
_symmetry.space_group_name_H-M   'P 1'
#
loop_
_entity.id
_entity.type
_entity.pdbx_description
1 polymer ?
#
loop_
_entity_poly.entity_id
_entity_poly.type
_entity_poly.pdbx_seq_one_letter_code
_entity_poly.pdbx_strand_id
1 'polypeptide(L)' 'MEISNRKITTETVLKQLEKEGKTVTLEDAEMIVSYIYLLAEIFVNELQGQ' A
#
# COMPACT_ATOMS: atom_id res chain seq x y z
N MET A 1 -17.67 -6.86 -4.71
CA MET A 1 -16.34 -7.46 -4.58
C MET A 1 -15.74 -6.93 -3.30
N GLU A 2 -15.75 -7.74 -2.24
CA GLU A 2 -15.32 -7.31 -0.91
C GLU A 2 -13.79 -7.40 -0.89
N ILE A 3 -13.11 -6.27 -1.10
CA ILE A 3 -11.70 -6.15 -0.72
C ILE A 3 -11.73 -6.26 0.80
N SER A 4 -11.40 -7.44 1.32
CA SER A 4 -11.30 -7.73 2.75
C SER A 4 -10.62 -6.56 3.45
N ASN A 5 -11.22 -6.12 4.56
CA ASN A 5 -11.03 -4.91 5.38
C ASN A 5 -9.59 -4.63 5.90
N ARG A 6 -8.55 -5.04 5.17
CA ARG A 6 -7.13 -4.85 5.49
C ARG A 6 -6.71 -3.47 5.00
N LYS A 7 -6.83 -2.49 5.89
CA LYS A 7 -6.18 -1.19 5.69
C LYS A 7 -4.67 -1.40 5.65
N ILE A 8 -4.03 -1.04 4.54
CA ILE A 8 -2.58 -0.94 4.48
C ILE A 8 -2.21 0.37 5.17
N THR A 9 -1.40 0.27 6.24
CA THR A 9 -0.91 1.42 7.01
C THR A 9 0.60 1.50 6.92
N THR A 10 1.16 2.68 7.22
CA THR A 10 2.61 2.90 7.30
C THR A 10 3.27 1.92 8.27
N GLU A 11 2.66 1.67 9.44
CA GLU A 11 3.14 0.70 10.42
C GLU A 11 3.21 -0.73 9.85
N THR A 12 2.22 -1.12 9.04
CA THR A 12 2.17 -2.45 8.43
C THR A 12 3.29 -2.60 7.39
N VAL A 13 3.57 -1.54 6.63
CA VAL A 13 4.66 -1.49 5.65
C VAL A 13 6.02 -1.53 6.34
N LEU A 14 6.23 -0.74 7.39
CA LEU A 14 7.48 -0.74 8.18
C LEU A 14 7.79 -2.14 8.74
N LYS A 15 6.82 -2.76 9.42
CA LYS A 15 6.97 -4.11 9.98
C LYS A 15 7.29 -5.15 8.90
N GLN A 16 6.75 -5.01 7.70
CA GLN A 16 7.04 -5.93 6.60
C GLN A 16 8.47 -5.73 6.08
N LEU A 17 8.91 -4.48 5.91
CA LEU A 17 10.25 -4.17 5.43
C LEU A 17 11.33 -4.55 6.45
N GLU A 18 11.07 -4.36 7.74
CA GLU A 18 11.93 -4.85 8.82
C GLU A 18 12.11 -6.37 8.79
N LYS A 19 11.01 -7.13 8.57
CA LYS A 19 11.08 -8.59 8.41
C LYS A 19 11.91 -9.03 7.20
N GLU A 20 11.91 -8.21 6.15
CA GLU A 20 12.73 -8.43 4.95
C GLU A 20 14.19 -7.96 5.14
N GLY A 21 14.56 -7.47 6.32
CA GLY A 21 15.89 -6.95 6.60
C GLY A 21 16.18 -5.62 5.88
N LYS A 22 15.14 -4.90 5.44
CA LYS A 22 15.25 -3.60 4.79
C LYS A 22 15.05 -2.51 5.83
N THR A 23 16.01 -1.60 5.90
CA THR A 23 15.85 -0.36 6.66
C THR A 23 15.26 0.70 5.75
N VAL A 24 14.10 1.23 6.12
CA VAL A 24 13.45 2.35 5.42
C VAL A 24 13.07 3.42 6.43
N THR A 25 12.99 4.66 5.99
CA THR A 25 12.52 5.76 6.84
C THR A 25 10.99 5.75 6.96
N LEU A 26 10.46 6.53 7.90
CA LEU A 26 9.01 6.75 7.99
C LEU A 26 8.47 7.38 6.70
N GLU A 27 9.20 8.34 6.13
CA GLU A 27 8.84 9.03 4.88
C GLU A 27 8.78 8.06 3.69
N ASP A 28 9.76 7.15 3.57
CA ASP A 28 9.74 6.10 2.54
C ASP A 28 8.49 5.21 2.67
N ALA A 29 8.14 4.83 3.90
CA ALA A 29 6.97 4.00 4.14
C ALA A 29 5.65 4.75 3.83
N GLU A 30 5.56 6.04 4.14
CA GLU A 30 4.41 6.89 3.79
C GLU A 30 4.26 7.03 2.27
N MET A 31 5.38 7.17 1.55
CA MET A 31 5.40 7.20 0.09
C MET A 31 4.90 5.88 -0.51
N ILE A 32 5.37 4.73 0.01
CA ILE A 32 4.95 3.40 -0.42
C ILE A 32 3.44 3.22 -0.22
N VAL A 33 2.92 3.56 0.96
CA VAL A 33 1.48 3.48 1.25
C VAL A 33 0.69 4.33 0.27
N SER A 34 1.12 5.57 0.04
CA SER A 34 0.44 6.49 -0.90
C SER A 34 0.43 5.93 -2.32
N TYR A 35 1.54 5.35 -2.76
CA TYR A 35 1.65 4.72 -4.09
C TYR A 35 0.74 3.50 -4.23
N ILE A 36 0.65 2.66 -3.19
CA ILE A 36 -0.26 1.50 -3.18
C ILE A 36 -1.72 1.94 -3.35
N TYR A 37 -2.14 3.00 -2.64
CA TYR A 37 -3.51 3.51 -2.77
C TYR A 37 -3.78 4.12 -4.14
N LEU A 38 -2.83 4.87 -4.70
CA LEU A 38 -2.96 5.41 -6.06
C LEU A 38 -3.12 4.30 -7.11
N LEU A 39 -2.31 3.24 -7.02
CA LEU A 39 -2.43 2.10 -7.93
C LEU A 39 -3.76 1.36 -7.76
N ALA A 40 -4.25 1.22 -6.53
CA ALA A 40 -5.54 0.61 -6.27
C ALA A 40 -6.69 1.44 -6.88
N GLU A 41 -6.62 2.77 -6.78
CA GLU A 41 -7.59 3.68 -7.39
C GLU A 41 -7.58 3.57 -8.92
N ILE A 42 -6.39 3.61 -9.54
CA ILE A 42 -6.24 3.42 -11.00
C ILE A 42 -6.84 2.07 -11.41
N PHE A 43 -6.48 0.99 -10.72
CA PHE A 43 -6.97 -0.36 -11.03
C PHE A 43 -8.49 -0.47 -10.92
N VAL A 44 -9.10 0.10 -9.86
CA VAL A 44 -10.56 0.12 -9.72
C VAL A 44 -11.21 0.91 -10.86
N ASN A 45 -10.67 2.07 -11.21
CA ASN A 45 -11.18 2.90 -12.29
C ASN A 45 -11.05 2.23 -13.67
N GLU A 46 -9.94 1.53 -13.93
CA GLU A 46 -9.72 0.78 -15.18
C GLU A 46 -10.64 -0.44 -15.29
N LEU A 47 -10.90 -1.14 -14.17
CA LEU A 47 -11.86 -2.26 -14.14
C LEU A 47 -13.32 -1.82 -14.26
N GLN A 48 -13.64 -0.57 -13.94
CA GLN A 48 -14.98 0.01 -14.10
C GLN A 48 -15.18 0.66 -15.47
N GLY A 49 -14.14 0.66 -16.32
CA GLY A 49 -14.09 1.26 -17.65
C GLY A 49 -14.19 0.27 -18.83
N GLN A 50 -14.80 -0.90 -18.61
CA GLN A 50 -15.53 -1.69 -19.62
C GLN A 50 -16.89 -2.12 -19.08
#